data_AF-A0A672HEW9-F1
#
_entry.id   AF-A0A672HEW9-F1
#
_cell.length_a   1.000
_cell.length_b   1.000
_cell.length_c   1.000
_cell.angle_alpha   90.00
_cell.angle_beta   90.00
_cell.angle_gamma   90.00
#
_symmetry.space_group_name_H-M   'P 1'
#
loop_
_entity.id
_entity.type
_entity.pdbx_description
1 polymer ?
#
loop_
_entity_poly.entity_id
_entity_poly.type
_entity_poly.pdbx_seq_one_letter_code
_entity_poly.pdbx_strand_id
1 'polypeptide(L)'
;INKDIPGPAGYYYKGLWSSLSGSTVKQFNSASAISQCLKDKVVHMYGDSTVRQWIEFLSSKLSGNFPERNGHIFNLIVNHTFFLLFTELHYVANELDGVTGGKTTVVVIGVWAHFTTFPIKYYIRRIMSIRKAVVQLLARAPDTRVIIRTANLKQSPTPYSILFSDWPSLQRDKILRTMFQGMNVYFVDAWEMTVAHYLKHDIHPPRPIIKNMIDVVLSYICPSK
;
A
#
# COMPACT_ATOMS: atom_id res chain seq x y z
N ILE A 1 11.50 -19.24 23.38
CA ILE A 1 10.56 -18.28 22.74
C ILE A 1 10.85 -18.32 21.25
N ASN A 2 9.87 -18.71 20.44
CA ASN A 2 10.03 -18.94 19.01
C ASN A 2 10.40 -17.62 18.31
N LYS A 3 11.59 -17.52 17.70
CA LYS A 3 12.10 -16.28 17.05
C LYS A 3 11.38 -15.95 15.73
N ASP A 4 10.44 -16.79 15.31
CA ASP A 4 9.84 -16.78 13.97
C ASP A 4 8.42 -16.19 13.92
N ILE A 5 7.86 -15.76 15.05
CA ILE A 5 6.61 -14.98 15.07
C ILE A 5 6.98 -13.52 15.30
N PRO A 6 7.00 -12.67 14.27
CA PRO A 6 7.18 -11.25 14.49
C PRO A 6 6.06 -10.75 15.43
N GLY A 7 6.45 -9.92 16.41
CA GLY A 7 5.49 -9.28 17.30
C GLY A 7 4.50 -8.39 16.53
N PRO A 8 3.44 -7.89 17.20
CA PRO A 8 2.46 -7.03 16.55
C PRO A 8 3.12 -5.82 15.88
N ALA A 9 2.64 -5.42 14.70
CA ALA A 9 3.21 -4.28 13.98
C ALA A 9 2.88 -2.92 14.62
N GLY A 10 1.84 -2.89 15.47
CA GLY A 10 1.34 -1.69 16.12
C GLY A 10 0.05 -1.93 16.87
N TYR A 11 -0.55 -0.84 17.35
CA TYR A 11 -1.84 -0.85 18.05
C TYR A 11 -2.59 0.46 17.83
N TYR A 12 -3.90 0.43 18.03
CA TYR A 12 -4.72 1.64 18.07
C TYR A 12 -4.80 2.20 19.49
N TYR A 13 -4.60 3.51 19.62
CA TYR A 13 -4.93 4.25 20.84
C TYR A 13 -5.72 5.49 20.47
N LYS A 14 -6.92 5.65 21.06
CA LYS A 14 -7.85 6.74 20.75
C LYS A 14 -8.13 6.92 19.25
N GLY A 15 -8.22 5.81 18.51
CA GLY A 15 -8.48 5.79 17.06
C GLY A 15 -7.28 6.12 16.17
N LEU A 16 -6.08 6.29 16.75
CA LEU A 16 -4.84 6.55 16.04
C LEU A 16 -3.92 5.33 16.06
N TRP A 17 -3.35 4.99 14.91
CA TRP A 17 -2.39 3.90 14.78
C TRP A 17 -1.01 4.32 15.31
N SER A 18 -0.46 3.50 16.20
CA SER A 18 0.90 3.61 16.71
C SER A 18 1.70 2.41 16.24
N SER A 19 2.81 2.64 15.52
CA SER A 19 3.67 1.55 15.05
C SER A 19 4.70 1.15 16.11
N LEU A 20 4.95 -0.15 16.20
CA LEU A 20 6.01 -0.72 17.05
C LEU A 20 7.33 -0.95 16.29
N SER A 21 7.37 -0.64 14.99
CA SER A 21 8.57 -0.77 14.15
C SER A 21 9.64 0.32 14.38
N GLY A 22 9.46 1.17 15.41
CA GLY A 22 10.38 2.26 15.76
C GLY A 22 10.16 3.57 14.98
N SER A 23 9.30 3.58 13.96
CA SER A 23 8.93 4.80 13.24
C SER A 23 7.69 5.48 13.83
N THR A 24 7.82 6.73 14.26
CA THR A 24 6.69 7.55 14.72
C THR A 24 5.73 7.85 13.57
N VAL A 25 4.45 7.49 13.75
CA VAL A 25 3.39 7.77 12.78
C VAL A 25 2.85 9.18 13.02
N LYS A 26 3.11 10.08 12.07
CA LYS A 26 2.62 11.45 12.10
C LYS A 26 1.18 11.53 11.59
N GLN A 27 0.44 12.48 12.13
CA GLN A 27 -0.96 12.72 11.76
C GLN A 27 -1.05 13.82 10.70
N PHE A 28 -1.55 13.49 9.52
CA PHE A 28 -1.73 14.43 8.42
C PHE A 28 -3.18 14.89 8.32
N ASN A 29 -3.57 15.79 9.22
CA ASN A 29 -4.98 16.17 9.41
C ASN A 29 -5.48 17.26 8.44
N SER A 30 -4.57 17.99 7.78
CA SER A 30 -4.91 19.09 6.86
C SER A 30 -4.37 18.85 5.45
N ALA A 31 -5.08 19.40 4.46
CA ALA A 31 -4.65 19.37 3.05
C ALA A 31 -3.26 20.00 2.85
N SER A 32 -2.96 21.06 3.60
CA SER A 32 -1.65 21.73 3.58
C SER A 32 -0.53 20.81 4.07
N ALA A 33 -0.73 20.07 5.17
CA ALA A 33 0.28 19.13 5.67
C ALA A 33 0.56 17.99 4.68
N ILE A 34 -0.49 17.47 4.02
CA ILE A 34 -0.36 16.44 2.98
C ILE A 34 0.37 17.03 1.77
N SER A 35 -0.06 18.19 1.26
CA SER A 35 0.55 18.86 0.10
C SER A 35 2.02 19.18 0.34
N GLN A 36 2.36 19.70 1.53
CA GLN A 36 3.73 20.04 1.89
C GLN A 36 4.63 18.80 1.96
N CYS A 37 4.10 17.66 2.43
CA CYS A 37 4.86 16.42 2.44
C CYS A 37 5.11 15.90 1.01
N LEU A 38 4.11 16.01 0.15
CA LEU A 38 4.18 15.48 -1.22
C LEU A 38 4.85 16.42 -2.22
N LYS A 39 5.11 17.67 -1.83
CA LYS A 39 5.76 18.67 -2.66
C LYS A 39 7.03 18.12 -3.31
N ASP A 40 7.13 18.34 -4.63
CA ASP A 40 8.25 17.93 -5.49
C ASP A 40 8.49 16.41 -5.54
N LYS A 41 7.47 15.60 -5.21
CA LYS A 41 7.53 14.13 -5.32
C LYS A 41 6.68 13.61 -6.46
N VAL A 42 7.10 12.45 -6.97
CA VAL A 42 6.33 11.66 -7.93
C VAL A 42 5.93 10.36 -7.24
N VAL A 43 4.62 10.11 -7.14
CA VAL A 43 4.07 8.96 -6.41
C VAL A 43 3.40 8.00 -7.38
N HIS A 44 4.06 6.89 -7.67
CA HIS A 44 3.50 5.80 -8.45
C HIS A 44 2.76 4.85 -7.51
N MET A 45 1.50 4.55 -7.80
CA MET A 45 0.69 3.60 -7.03
C MET A 45 0.20 2.48 -7.95
N TYR A 46 0.68 1.26 -7.70
CA TYR A 46 0.34 0.07 -8.46
C TYR A 46 -0.50 -0.85 -7.58
N GLY A 47 -1.74 -1.13 -7.97
CA GLY A 47 -2.56 -1.99 -7.14
C GLY A 47 -3.99 -2.18 -7.56
N ASP A 48 -4.68 -2.95 -6.73
CA ASP A 48 -6.09 -3.26 -6.92
C ASP A 48 -7.01 -2.17 -6.36
N SER A 49 -8.30 -2.48 -6.27
CA SER A 49 -9.33 -1.59 -5.72
C SER A 49 -9.02 -1.12 -4.29
N THR A 50 -8.16 -1.82 -3.54
CA THR A 50 -7.76 -1.37 -2.19
C THR A 50 -6.76 -0.20 -2.26
N VAL A 51 -5.79 -0.22 -3.19
CA VAL A 51 -4.89 0.92 -3.43
C VAL A 51 -5.66 2.08 -4.06
N ARG A 52 -6.67 1.82 -4.89
CA ARG A 52 -7.55 2.87 -5.41
C ARG A 52 -8.23 3.68 -4.28
N GLN A 53 -8.62 3.05 -3.16
CA GLN A 53 -9.16 3.79 -2.00
C GLN A 53 -8.17 4.80 -1.39
N TRP A 54 -6.86 4.54 -1.47
CA TRP A 54 -5.84 5.50 -1.00
C TRP A 54 -5.81 6.74 -1.87
N ILE A 55 -5.94 6.58 -3.18
CA ILE A 55 -6.00 7.69 -4.12
C ILE A 55 -7.29 8.47 -3.95
N GLU A 56 -8.43 7.80 -3.87
CA GLU A 56 -9.73 8.45 -3.62
C GLU A 56 -9.69 9.26 -2.31
N PHE A 57 -9.06 8.72 -1.26
CA PHE A 57 -8.87 9.44 -0.02
C PHE A 57 -8.02 10.71 -0.22
N LEU A 58 -6.86 10.59 -0.87
CA LEU A 58 -5.94 11.71 -1.13
C LEU A 58 -6.59 12.78 -2.04
N SER A 59 -7.21 12.39 -3.14
CA SER A 59 -7.95 13.29 -4.04
C SER A 59 -9.00 14.09 -3.28
N SER A 60 -9.80 13.43 -2.45
CA SER A 60 -10.84 14.09 -1.65
C SER A 60 -10.28 15.05 -0.60
N LYS A 61 -9.03 14.87 -0.15
CA LYS A 61 -8.37 15.74 0.83
C LYS A 61 -7.64 16.91 0.21
N LEU A 62 -7.14 16.74 -1.01
CA LEU A 62 -6.34 17.74 -1.69
C LEU A 62 -7.13 18.57 -2.71
N SER A 63 -8.45 18.40 -2.79
CA SER A 63 -9.31 19.01 -3.81
C SER A 63 -8.81 18.76 -5.22
N GLY A 64 -8.17 17.60 -5.44
CA GLY A 64 -7.70 17.19 -6.76
C GLY A 64 -8.88 16.74 -7.61
N ASN A 65 -9.05 17.35 -8.78
CA ASN A 65 -9.91 16.78 -9.81
C ASN A 65 -9.26 15.47 -10.29
N PHE A 66 -10.00 14.36 -10.28
CA PHE A 66 -9.58 13.16 -11.01
C PHE A 66 -9.46 13.54 -12.48
N PRO A 67 -8.29 13.44 -13.11
CA PRO A 67 -8.17 13.56 -14.56
C PRO A 67 -9.00 12.47 -15.23
N GLU A 68 -9.47 12.78 -16.43
CA GLU A 68 -10.21 11.86 -17.28
C GLU A 68 -9.51 10.50 -17.42
N ARG A 69 -10.33 9.45 -17.43
CA ARG A 69 -9.92 8.07 -17.59
C ARG A 69 -9.33 7.86 -19.00
N ASN A 70 -8.01 7.93 -19.13
CA ASN A 70 -7.32 7.47 -20.34
C ASN A 70 -6.92 5.99 -20.18
N GLY A 71 -7.90 5.11 -20.34
CA GLY A 71 -7.69 3.66 -20.28
C GLY A 71 -7.46 3.12 -18.85
N HIS A 72 -6.27 2.56 -18.62
CA HIS A 72 -5.89 1.80 -17.40
C HIS A 72 -5.02 2.59 -16.41
N ILE A 73 -4.67 3.83 -16.77
CA ILE A 73 -3.78 4.70 -16.01
C ILE A 73 -4.62 5.85 -15.46
N PHE A 74 -4.51 6.12 -14.16
CA PHE A 74 -5.01 7.37 -13.59
C PHE A 74 -3.80 8.25 -13.31
N ASN A 75 -3.62 9.28 -14.13
CA ASN A 75 -2.79 10.40 -13.74
C ASN A 75 -3.59 11.20 -12.73
N LEU A 76 -2.99 11.72 -11.67
CA LEU A 76 -3.60 12.72 -10.80
C LEU A 76 -2.54 13.75 -10.48
N ILE A 77 -2.75 15.00 -10.89
CA ILE A 77 -1.87 16.11 -10.55
C ILE A 77 -2.53 16.87 -9.42
N VAL A 78 -1.90 16.94 -8.26
CA VAL A 78 -2.35 17.84 -7.20
C VAL A 78 -1.19 18.67 -6.70
N ASN A 79 -1.31 20.00 -6.78
CA ASN A 79 -0.31 20.95 -6.27
C ASN A 79 1.13 20.58 -6.67
N HIS A 80 1.37 20.34 -7.96
CA HIS A 80 2.65 19.90 -8.56
C HIS A 80 3.15 18.49 -8.18
N THR A 81 2.37 17.71 -7.44
CA THR A 81 2.63 16.28 -7.20
C THR A 81 1.96 15.44 -8.27
N PHE A 82 2.71 14.57 -8.94
CA PHE A 82 2.19 13.66 -9.95
C PHE A 82 1.94 12.27 -9.33
N PHE A 83 0.68 11.86 -9.32
CA PHE A 83 0.27 10.52 -8.96
C PHE A 83 -0.02 9.71 -10.21
N LEU A 84 0.49 8.49 -10.24
CA LEU A 84 0.27 7.53 -11.32
C LEU A 84 -0.36 6.27 -10.75
N LEU A 85 -1.65 6.05 -10.98
CA LEU A 85 -2.32 4.79 -10.67
C LEU A 85 -2.30 3.89 -11.88
N PHE A 86 -1.91 2.64 -11.67
CA PHE A 86 -2.11 1.58 -12.65
C PHE A 86 -3.01 0.51 -12.04
N THR A 87 -4.19 0.32 -12.63
CA THR A 87 -5.14 -0.71 -12.18
C THR A 87 -4.92 -2.06 -12.86
N GLU A 88 -4.08 -2.12 -13.89
CA GLU A 88 -3.72 -3.37 -14.55
C GLU A 88 -2.67 -4.12 -13.75
N LEU A 89 -3.17 -4.98 -12.86
CA LEU A 89 -2.34 -5.85 -12.01
C LEU A 89 -1.38 -6.74 -12.81
N HIS A 90 -1.64 -6.95 -14.11
CA HIS A 90 -0.81 -7.75 -14.98
C HIS A 90 0.48 -7.06 -15.43
N TYR A 91 0.55 -5.73 -15.43
CA TYR A 91 1.67 -4.98 -16.00
C TYR A 91 2.54 -4.28 -14.97
N VAL A 92 2.26 -4.43 -13.66
CA VAL A 92 3.03 -3.76 -12.59
C VAL A 92 4.55 -3.91 -12.77
N ALA A 93 5.05 -5.10 -13.08
CA ALA A 93 6.50 -5.29 -13.30
C ALA A 93 7.03 -4.51 -14.50
N ASN A 94 6.29 -4.50 -15.62
CA ASN A 94 6.67 -3.81 -16.85
C ASN A 94 6.64 -2.28 -16.65
N GLU A 95 5.62 -1.78 -15.95
CA GLU A 95 5.52 -0.35 -15.64
C GLU A 95 6.66 0.09 -14.71
N LEU A 96 7.06 -0.76 -13.76
CA LEU A 96 8.20 -0.49 -12.90
C LEU A 96 9.50 -0.39 -13.68
N ASP A 97 9.66 -1.07 -14.82
CA ASP A 97 10.88 -0.94 -15.67
C ASP A 97 11.01 0.46 -16.27
N GLY A 98 9.88 1.15 -16.52
CA GLY A 98 9.84 2.54 -17.00
C GLY A 98 10.04 3.60 -15.93
N VAL A 99 10.06 3.24 -14.64
CA VAL A 99 10.25 4.20 -13.53
C VAL A 99 11.74 4.56 -13.40
N THR A 100 12.07 5.83 -13.63
CA THR A 100 13.42 6.39 -13.44
C THR A 100 13.91 6.20 -12.00
N GLY A 101 13.04 6.46 -11.01
CA GLY A 101 13.36 6.39 -9.59
C GLY A 101 14.13 7.60 -9.08
N GLY A 102 14.52 7.56 -7.80
CA GLY A 102 15.35 8.56 -7.14
C GLY A 102 14.74 9.08 -5.84
N LYS A 103 15.42 10.06 -5.24
CA LYS A 103 15.10 10.62 -3.91
C LYS A 103 13.70 11.25 -3.81
N THR A 104 13.14 11.70 -4.93
CA THR A 104 11.80 12.29 -5.02
C THR A 104 10.74 11.30 -5.48
N THR A 105 11.11 10.06 -5.82
CA THR A 105 10.20 9.04 -6.34
C THR A 105 9.73 8.11 -5.23
N VAL A 106 8.42 7.92 -5.17
CA VAL A 106 7.75 6.97 -4.28
C VAL A 106 7.00 5.96 -5.14
N VAL A 107 7.13 4.69 -4.80
CA VAL A 107 6.43 3.57 -5.46
C VAL A 107 5.64 2.81 -4.40
N VAL A 108 4.33 2.79 -4.53
CA VAL A 108 3.42 2.01 -3.68
C VAL A 108 2.94 0.79 -4.46
N ILE A 109 3.01 -0.40 -3.85
CA ILE A 109 2.56 -1.65 -4.46
C ILE A 109 1.57 -2.34 -3.52
N GLY A 110 0.35 -2.60 -3.99
CA GLY A 110 -0.70 -3.31 -3.24
C GLY A 110 -1.53 -4.18 -4.17
N VAL A 111 -1.04 -5.39 -4.42
CA VAL A 111 -1.66 -6.36 -5.33
C VAL A 111 -1.95 -7.63 -4.54
N TRP A 112 -3.23 -7.92 -4.27
CA TRP A 112 -3.60 -9.15 -3.56
C TRP A 112 -5.08 -9.55 -3.73
N ALA A 113 -6.01 -8.59 -3.70
CA ALA A 113 -7.44 -8.85 -3.54
C ALA A 113 -8.01 -9.71 -4.67
N HIS A 114 -7.64 -9.40 -5.91
CA HIS A 114 -8.10 -10.13 -7.10
C HIS A 114 -7.42 -11.51 -7.25
N PHE A 115 -6.29 -11.75 -6.57
CA PHE A 115 -5.59 -13.03 -6.58
C PHE A 115 -6.15 -14.04 -5.56
N THR A 116 -7.16 -13.64 -4.78
CA THR A 116 -7.86 -14.54 -3.85
C THR A 116 -8.71 -15.59 -4.57
N THR A 117 -9.18 -15.29 -5.78
CA THR A 117 -9.98 -16.21 -6.62
C THR A 117 -9.13 -17.10 -7.52
N PHE A 118 -7.81 -16.89 -7.57
CA PHE A 118 -6.89 -17.70 -8.37
C PHE A 118 -6.07 -18.65 -7.49
N PRO A 119 -5.60 -19.79 -8.04
CA PRO A 119 -4.64 -20.65 -7.36
C PRO A 119 -3.39 -19.88 -6.91
N ILE A 120 -2.87 -20.20 -5.73
CA ILE A 120 -1.77 -19.47 -5.09
C ILE A 120 -0.52 -19.31 -5.98
N LYS A 121 -0.26 -20.29 -6.86
CA LYS A 121 0.86 -20.26 -7.81
C LYS A 121 0.87 -19.03 -8.72
N TYR A 122 -0.31 -18.51 -9.10
CA TYR A 122 -0.39 -17.31 -9.94
C TYR A 122 0.02 -16.07 -9.16
N TYR A 123 -0.36 -16.00 -7.88
CA TYR A 123 0.09 -14.94 -6.98
C TYR A 123 1.60 -14.98 -6.76
N ILE A 124 2.15 -16.16 -6.46
CA ILE A 124 3.60 -16.35 -6.28
C ILE A 124 4.37 -15.86 -7.51
N ARG A 125 3.98 -16.31 -8.71
CA ARG A 125 4.62 -15.88 -9.97
C ARG A 125 4.53 -14.37 -10.16
N ARG A 126 3.37 -13.77 -9.88
CA ARG A 126 3.17 -12.33 -9.98
C ARG A 126 4.11 -11.56 -9.05
N ILE A 127 4.16 -11.96 -7.77
CA ILE A 127 5.01 -11.29 -6.78
C ILE A 127 6.49 -11.52 -7.08
N MET A 128 6.90 -12.67 -7.61
CA MET A 128 8.28 -12.90 -8.07
C MET A 128 8.69 -11.92 -9.17
N SER A 129 7.84 -11.71 -10.19
CA SER A 129 8.11 -10.72 -11.25
C SER A 129 8.19 -9.29 -10.69
N ILE A 130 7.29 -8.92 -9.78
CA ILE A 130 7.31 -7.60 -9.13
C ILE A 130 8.58 -7.44 -8.27
N ARG A 131 8.96 -8.45 -7.47
CA ARG A 131 10.19 -8.43 -6.68
C ARG A 131 11.40 -8.18 -7.58
N LYS A 132 11.49 -8.88 -8.72
CA LYS A 132 12.57 -8.71 -9.70
C LYS A 132 12.63 -7.26 -10.21
N ALA A 133 11.49 -6.68 -10.60
CA ALA A 133 11.43 -5.29 -11.06
C ALA A 133 11.81 -4.28 -9.96
N VAL A 134 11.38 -4.51 -8.72
CA VAL A 134 11.78 -3.68 -7.57
C VAL A 134 13.28 -3.79 -7.28
N VAL A 135 13.88 -4.98 -7.39
CA VAL A 135 15.33 -5.16 -7.27
C VAL A 135 16.06 -4.34 -8.33
N GLN A 136 15.60 -4.40 -9.59
CA GLN A 136 16.19 -3.62 -10.67
C GLN A 136 16.02 -2.10 -10.45
N LEU A 137 14.89 -1.67 -9.88
CA LEU A 137 14.63 -0.26 -9.54
C LEU A 137 15.56 0.24 -8.43
N LEU A 138 15.70 -0.52 -7.35
CA LEU A 138 16.59 -0.14 -6.26
C LEU A 138 18.07 -0.25 -6.63
N ALA A 139 18.43 -1.13 -7.58
CA ALA A 139 19.79 -1.21 -8.10
C ALA A 139 20.18 0.04 -8.92
N ARG A 140 19.26 0.58 -9.73
CA ARG A 140 19.50 1.78 -10.55
C ARG A 140 19.28 3.10 -9.79
N ALA A 141 18.36 3.11 -8.84
CA ALA A 141 17.97 4.29 -8.08
C ALA A 141 17.71 3.93 -6.60
N PRO A 142 18.78 3.71 -5.80
CA PRO A 142 18.69 3.18 -4.44
C PRO A 142 17.92 4.09 -3.47
N ASP A 143 17.85 5.39 -3.74
CA ASP A 143 17.10 6.37 -2.95
C ASP A 143 15.58 6.33 -3.21
N THR A 144 15.10 5.49 -4.12
CA THR A 144 13.66 5.35 -4.40
C THR A 144 12.93 4.78 -3.20
N ARG A 145 11.84 5.43 -2.79
CA ARG A 145 11.02 4.95 -1.67
C ARG A 145 10.01 3.91 -2.16
N VAL A 146 10.21 2.64 -1.85
CA VAL A 146 9.25 1.56 -2.18
C VAL A 146 8.43 1.19 -0.95
N ILE A 147 7.11 1.25 -1.07
CA ILE A 147 6.13 0.97 -0.01
C ILE A 147 5.26 -0.20 -0.45
N ILE A 148 5.25 -1.27 0.33
CA ILE A 148 4.46 -2.48 0.10
C ILE A 148 3.26 -2.45 1.04
N ARG A 149 2.06 -2.52 0.46
CA ARG A 149 0.81 -2.66 1.21
C ARG A 149 0.46 -4.13 1.36
N THR A 150 0.21 -4.57 2.60
CA THR A 150 -0.26 -5.94 2.87
C THR A 150 -1.75 -6.12 2.58
N ALA A 151 -2.22 -7.38 2.65
CA ALA A 151 -3.65 -7.67 2.55
C ALA A 151 -4.44 -7.07 3.73
N ASN A 152 -5.73 -6.77 3.51
CA ASN A 152 -6.67 -6.42 4.56
C ASN A 152 -7.45 -7.69 5.00
N LEU A 153 -8.05 -7.65 6.19
CA LEU A 153 -9.10 -8.61 6.54
C LEU A 153 -10.37 -8.33 5.73
N LYS A 154 -11.17 -9.38 5.52
CA LYS A 154 -12.40 -9.39 4.75
C LYS A 154 -13.45 -10.20 5.50
N GLN A 155 -14.55 -9.55 5.88
CA GLN A 155 -15.74 -10.27 6.34
C GLN A 155 -16.67 -10.54 5.15
N SER A 156 -16.99 -11.82 4.91
CA SER A 156 -18.15 -12.16 4.09
C SER A 156 -19.34 -12.45 4.99
N PRO A 157 -20.53 -11.90 4.70
CA PRO A 157 -21.77 -12.34 5.35
C PRO A 157 -22.19 -13.74 4.88
N THR A 158 -21.57 -14.30 3.84
CA THR A 158 -21.86 -15.65 3.35
C THR A 158 -20.92 -16.69 4.00
N PRO A 159 -21.43 -17.56 4.89
CA PRO A 159 -20.60 -18.47 5.70
C PRO A 159 -19.92 -19.60 4.90
N TYR A 160 -20.24 -19.78 3.61
CA TYR A 160 -19.83 -20.94 2.82
C TYR A 160 -18.78 -20.68 1.75
N SER A 161 -18.22 -19.46 1.66
CA SER A 161 -17.22 -19.18 0.64
C SER A 161 -15.83 -18.95 1.24
N ILE A 162 -15.00 -19.99 1.19
CA ILE A 162 -13.57 -19.94 1.57
C ILE A 162 -12.85 -18.78 0.85
N LEU A 163 -13.27 -18.47 -0.38
CA LEU A 163 -12.76 -17.34 -1.19
C LEU A 163 -13.06 -15.95 -0.60
N PHE A 164 -13.97 -15.87 0.36
CA PHE A 164 -14.38 -14.62 1.02
C PHE A 164 -14.09 -14.64 2.52
N SER A 165 -13.37 -15.65 3.01
CA SER A 165 -12.79 -15.65 4.36
C SER A 165 -11.45 -14.90 4.41
N ASP A 166 -10.93 -14.70 5.62
CA ASP A 166 -9.59 -14.12 5.85
C ASP A 166 -8.45 -15.05 5.43
N TRP A 167 -8.72 -16.35 5.24
CA TRP A 167 -7.68 -17.35 4.99
C TRP A 167 -6.88 -17.11 3.69
N PRO A 168 -7.51 -16.88 2.52
CA PRO A 168 -6.77 -16.48 1.33
C PRO A 168 -5.93 -15.23 1.55
N SER A 169 -6.47 -14.19 2.20
CA SER A 169 -5.77 -12.94 2.50
C SER A 169 -4.50 -13.18 3.31
N LEU A 170 -4.59 -13.99 4.37
CA LEU A 170 -3.45 -14.37 5.21
C LEU A 170 -2.35 -15.10 4.42
N GLN A 171 -2.73 -16.03 3.52
CA GLN A 171 -1.74 -16.72 2.69
C GLN A 171 -0.98 -15.75 1.79
N ARG A 172 -1.67 -14.77 1.19
CA ARG A 172 -1.05 -13.77 0.31
C ARG A 172 -0.15 -12.84 1.12
N ASP A 173 -0.58 -12.42 2.31
CA ASP A 173 0.25 -11.61 3.21
C ASP A 173 1.57 -12.31 3.58
N LYS A 174 1.51 -13.59 3.98
CA LYS A 174 2.71 -14.38 4.30
C LYS A 174 3.68 -14.48 3.12
N ILE A 175 3.16 -14.74 1.92
CA ILE A 175 3.98 -14.79 0.70
C ILE A 175 4.60 -13.43 0.41
N LEU A 176 3.81 -12.35 0.49
CA LEU A 176 4.27 -11.00 0.23
C LEU A 176 5.42 -10.61 1.17
N ARG A 177 5.26 -10.82 2.48
CA ARG A 177 6.31 -10.56 3.47
C ARG A 177 7.58 -11.36 3.18
N THR A 178 7.45 -12.66 2.92
CA THR A 178 8.58 -13.53 2.58
C THR A 178 9.29 -13.04 1.31
N MET A 179 8.52 -12.66 0.29
CA MET A 179 9.02 -12.18 -1.01
C MET A 179 9.66 -10.80 -0.96
N PHE A 180 9.54 -10.05 0.13
CA PHE A 180 10.20 -8.75 0.27
C PHE A 180 11.11 -8.68 1.50
N GLN A 181 11.27 -9.80 2.21
CA GLN A 181 12.18 -9.91 3.34
C GLN A 181 13.61 -9.55 2.93
N GLY A 182 14.28 -8.77 3.78
CA GLY A 182 15.64 -8.30 3.56
C GLY A 182 15.80 -7.22 2.48
N MET A 183 14.73 -6.78 1.82
CA MET A 183 14.79 -5.68 0.86
C MET A 183 14.61 -4.33 1.55
N ASN A 184 15.20 -3.27 0.98
CA ASN A 184 15.00 -1.89 1.42
C ASN A 184 13.61 -1.37 0.98
N VAL A 185 12.56 -1.88 1.61
CA VAL A 185 11.17 -1.51 1.38
C VAL A 185 10.46 -1.24 2.71
N TYR A 186 9.38 -0.48 2.66
CA TYR A 186 8.56 -0.14 3.82
C TYR A 186 7.23 -0.87 3.75
N PHE A 187 6.75 -1.43 4.85
CA PHE A 187 5.44 -2.08 4.89
C PHE A 187 4.38 -1.17 5.49
N VAL A 188 3.24 -1.06 4.83
CA VAL A 188 2.00 -0.64 5.49
C VAL A 188 1.25 -1.92 5.86
N ASP A 189 1.32 -2.29 7.13
CA ASP A 189 0.71 -3.49 7.71
C ASP A 189 -0.81 -3.37 7.80
N ALA A 190 -1.45 -3.26 6.65
CA ALA A 190 -2.89 -3.15 6.50
C ALA A 190 -3.66 -4.32 7.16
N TRP A 191 -3.03 -5.50 7.28
CA TRP A 191 -3.57 -6.65 8.02
C TRP A 191 -3.70 -6.31 9.50
N GLU A 192 -2.60 -5.90 10.13
CA GLU A 192 -2.55 -5.56 11.55
C GLU A 192 -3.42 -4.33 11.85
N MET A 193 -3.42 -3.34 10.95
CA MET A 193 -4.27 -2.15 11.07
C MET A 193 -5.76 -2.46 10.93
N THR A 194 -6.15 -3.52 10.24
CA THR A 194 -7.56 -3.91 10.14
C THR A 194 -7.98 -4.83 11.28
N VAL A 195 -7.12 -5.76 11.71
CA VAL A 195 -7.42 -6.68 12.83
C VAL A 195 -7.46 -5.95 14.19
N ALA A 196 -6.63 -4.92 14.37
CA ALA A 196 -6.55 -4.17 15.62
C ALA A 196 -7.62 -3.07 15.74
N HIS A 197 -8.45 -2.86 14.72
CA HIS A 197 -9.48 -1.82 14.73
C HIS A 197 -10.85 -2.38 15.12
N TYR A 198 -11.62 -1.62 15.89
CA TYR A 198 -12.98 -2.00 16.31
C TYR A 198 -14.03 -2.02 15.18
N LEU A 199 -13.67 -1.58 13.96
CA LEU A 199 -14.61 -1.53 12.84
C LEU A 199 -14.62 -2.89 12.14
N LYS A 200 -15.74 -3.21 11.50
CA LYS A 200 -15.92 -4.52 10.83
C LYS A 200 -14.82 -4.76 9.80
N HIS A 201 -14.41 -6.02 9.68
CA HIS A 201 -13.46 -6.42 8.63
C HIS A 201 -14.13 -6.25 7.28
N ASP A 202 -13.50 -5.50 6.38
CA ASP A 202 -14.01 -5.24 5.05
C ASP A 202 -12.82 -5.24 4.09
N ILE A 203 -12.99 -5.90 2.95
CA ILE A 203 -11.99 -5.87 1.86
C ILE A 203 -11.70 -4.43 1.44
N HIS A 204 -12.70 -3.55 1.59
CA HIS A 204 -12.65 -2.11 1.45
C HIS A 204 -12.76 -1.44 2.82
N PRO A 205 -11.66 -1.32 3.59
CA PRO A 205 -11.70 -0.78 4.94
C PRO A 205 -12.35 0.61 4.99
N PRO A 206 -13.09 0.92 6.07
CA PRO A 206 -13.73 2.20 6.23
C PRO A 206 -12.70 3.33 6.36
N ARG A 207 -13.17 4.55 6.07
CA ARG A 207 -12.35 5.76 5.95
C ARG A 207 -11.39 6.03 7.14
N PRO A 208 -11.74 5.78 8.42
CA PRO A 208 -10.81 5.97 9.54
C PRO A 208 -9.57 5.08 9.46
N ILE A 209 -9.71 3.84 8.99
CA ILE A 209 -8.58 2.92 8.81
C ILE A 209 -7.72 3.40 7.64
N ILE A 210 -8.34 3.76 6.51
CA ILE A 210 -7.65 4.32 5.34
C ILE A 210 -6.85 5.58 5.71
N LYS A 211 -7.42 6.48 6.53
CA LYS A 211 -6.71 7.67 7.03
C LYS A 211 -5.43 7.30 7.78
N ASN A 212 -5.51 6.33 8.69
CA ASN A 212 -4.33 5.85 9.42
C ASN A 212 -3.31 5.19 8.50
N MET A 213 -3.74 4.41 7.50
CA MET A 213 -2.82 3.83 6.51
C MET A 213 -2.09 4.92 5.72
N ILE A 214 -2.80 5.98 5.32
CA ILE A 214 -2.21 7.15 4.64
C ILE A 214 -1.24 7.91 5.53
N ASP A 215 -1.54 8.07 6.82
CA ASP A 215 -0.61 8.67 7.78
C ASP A 215 0.71 7.89 7.85
N VAL A 216 0.65 6.55 7.84
CA VAL A 216 1.85 5.69 7.80
C VAL A 216 2.62 5.91 6.49
N VAL A 217 1.93 5.88 5.34
CA VAL A 217 2.54 6.16 4.02
C VAL A 217 3.26 7.51 4.03
N LEU A 218 2.59 8.58 4.45
CA LEU A 218 3.14 9.93 4.47
C LEU A 218 4.28 10.07 5.50
N SER A 219 4.24 9.32 6.60
CA SER A 219 5.33 9.27 7.58
C SER A 219 6.58 8.60 7.01
N TYR A 220 6.43 7.59 6.14
CA TYR A 220 7.56 7.06 5.38
C TYR A 220 8.09 8.08 4.38
N ILE A 221 7.22 8.73 3.63
CA ILE A 221 7.61 9.69 2.59
C ILE A 221 8.31 10.94 3.18
N CYS A 222 7.88 11.35 4.37
CA CYS A 222 8.36 12.53 5.08
C CYS A 222 8.64 12.16 6.55
N PRO A 223 9.78 11.53 6.88
CA PRO A 223 10.11 11.24 8.27
C PRO A 223 10.31 12.54 9.07
N SER A 224 10.15 12.47 10.40
CA SER A 224 10.61 13.56 11.27
C SER A 224 12.15 13.66 11.20
N LYS A 225 12.67 14.89 11.25
CA LYS A 225 14.10 15.09 11.52
C LYS A 225 14.43 14.64 12.93
#